data_AF-A0A6C2E208-F1
#
_entry.id   AF-A0A6C2E208-F1
#
_cell.length_a   1.000
_cell.length_b   1.000
_cell.length_c   1.000
_cell.angle_alpha   90.00
_cell.angle_beta   90.00
_cell.angle_gamma   90.00
#
_symmetry.space_group_name_H-M   'P 1'
#
loop_
_entity.id
_entity.type
_entity.pdbx_description
1 polymer ?
#
loop_
_entity_poly.entity_id
_entity_poly.type
_entity_poly.pdbx_seq_one_letter_code
_entity_poly.pdbx_strand_id
1 'polypeptide(L)'
;MKGQKLKGDRFLIIDNLGQGASGATFLAKDLHVGVGAGLCVVKQLVLPTEPQLIQKTRQLFRSEAESLKKGNSPRSQAREYHPQ
;
A
#
# COMPACT_ATOMS: atom_id res chain seq x y z
N MET A 1 -6.02 13.62 -0.86
CA MET A 1 -5.97 12.15 -1.00
C MET A 1 -6.52 11.37 0.20
N LYS A 2 -6.91 12.00 1.31
CA LYS A 2 -7.83 11.37 2.27
C LYS A 2 -9.23 11.26 1.67
N GLY A 3 -9.93 10.15 1.89
CA GLY A 3 -11.26 9.90 1.35
C GLY A 3 -11.29 9.28 -0.07
N GLN A 4 -10.14 9.13 -0.73
CA GLN A 4 -10.07 8.41 -2.01
C GLN A 4 -10.20 6.92 -1.77
N LYS A 5 -10.89 6.22 -2.68
CA LYS A 5 -10.97 4.76 -2.65
C LYS A 5 -10.06 4.12 -3.69
N LEU A 6 -9.46 2.99 -3.34
CA LEU A 6 -8.53 2.21 -4.18
C LEU A 6 -9.06 0.80 -4.40
N LYS A 7 -8.61 0.16 -5.50
CA LYS A 7 -8.93 -1.22 -5.89
C LYS A 7 -10.44 -1.49 -5.95
N GLY A 8 -11.14 -0.74 -6.82
CA GLY A 8 -12.58 -0.90 -7.02
C GLY A 8 -13.36 -0.67 -5.73
N ASP A 9 -13.13 0.47 -5.09
CA ASP A 9 -13.80 0.89 -3.86
C ASP A 9 -13.52 0.09 -2.59
N ARG A 10 -12.62 -0.89 -2.64
CA ARG A 10 -12.31 -1.73 -1.49
C ARG A 10 -11.59 -0.99 -0.37
N PHE A 11 -10.61 -0.14 -0.67
CA PHE A 11 -9.79 0.50 0.36
C PHE A 11 -10.04 2.00 0.40
N LEU A 12 -10.55 2.52 1.51
CA LEU A 12 -10.72 3.96 1.72
C LEU A 12 -9.49 4.54 2.39
N ILE A 13 -8.77 5.45 1.75
CA ILE A 13 -7.62 6.13 2.35
C ILE A 13 -8.10 7.00 3.52
N ILE A 14 -7.60 6.69 4.71
CA ILE A 14 -7.86 7.41 5.97
C ILE A 14 -6.75 8.42 6.24
N ASP A 15 -5.51 8.08 5.91
CA ASP A 15 -4.36 8.96 6.11
C ASP A 15 -3.21 8.68 5.15
N ASN A 16 -2.33 9.68 4.96
CA ASN A 16 -1.06 9.51 4.26
C ASN A 16 0.05 9.29 5.30
N LEU A 17 0.68 8.13 5.25
CA LEU A 17 1.74 7.77 6.19
C LEU A 17 3.13 8.20 5.71
N GLY A 18 3.29 8.45 4.40
CA GLY A 18 4.54 8.94 3.84
C GLY A 18 4.74 8.55 2.38
N GLN A 19 5.78 9.10 1.77
CA GLN A 19 6.21 8.80 0.41
C GLN A 19 7.71 8.49 0.41
N GLY A 20 8.09 7.43 -0.30
CA GLY A 20 9.47 7.00 -0.47
C GLY A 20 9.80 6.70 -1.93
N ALA A 21 11.04 6.25 -2.17
CA ALA A 21 11.56 5.97 -3.51
C ALA A 21 10.75 4.90 -4.29
N SER A 22 10.02 4.03 -3.58
CA SER A 22 9.16 2.99 -4.15
C SER A 22 7.69 3.40 -4.25
N GLY A 23 7.32 4.62 -3.87
CA GLY A 23 5.96 5.14 -3.97
C GLY A 23 5.39 5.64 -2.65
N ALA A 24 4.06 5.66 -2.54
CA ALA A 24 3.34 6.26 -1.42
C ALA A 24 2.73 5.19 -0.49
N THR A 25 2.71 5.49 0.80
CA THR A 25 2.17 4.62 1.85
C THR A 25 1.00 5.32 2.53
N PHE A 26 -0.12 4.63 2.64
CA PHE A 26 -1.37 5.15 3.16
C PHE A 26 -1.89 4.26 4.28
N LEU A 27 -2.53 4.87 5.27
CA LEU A 27 -3.44 4.16 6.17
C LEU A 27 -4.80 4.12 5.47
N ALA A 28 -5.36 2.95 5.28
CA ALA A 28 -6.65 2.77 4.63
C ALA A 28 -7.59 1.89 5.47
N LYS A 29 -8.88 1.98 5.19
CA LYS A 29 -9.90 1.07 5.70
C LYS A 29 -10.30 0.10 4.59
N ASP A 30 -10.05 -1.19 4.75
CA ASP A 30 -10.62 -2.27 3.94
C ASP A 30 -12.12 -2.36 4.25
N LEU A 31 -12.94 -1.93 3.28
CA LEU A 31 -14.39 -1.92 3.35
C LEU A 31 -14.99 -3.31 3.13
N HIS A 32 -14.20 -4.31 2.72
CA HIS A 32 -14.65 -5.69 2.52
C HIS A 32 -14.35 -6.60 3.71
N VAL A 33 -13.66 -6.11 4.74
CA VAL A 33 -13.46 -6.84 6.00
C VAL A 33 -14.56 -6.43 6.98
N GLY A 34 -15.15 -7.41 7.67
CA GLY A 34 -16.21 -7.19 8.65
C GLY A 34 -15.83 -6.19 9.75
N VAL A 35 -16.85 -5.72 10.48
CA VAL A 35 -16.71 -4.68 11.51
C VAL A 35 -15.62 -5.06 12.53
N GLY A 36 -14.61 -4.19 12.69
CA GLY A 36 -13.58 -4.29 13.74
C GLY A 36 -12.13 -4.51 13.24
N ALA A 37 -11.92 -5.04 12.03
CA ALA A 37 -10.58 -5.36 11.51
C ALA A 37 -10.21 -4.60 10.21
N GLY A 38 -10.86 -3.46 9.96
CA GLY A 38 -10.78 -2.77 8.67
C GLY A 38 -9.52 -1.95 8.43
N LEU A 39 -8.76 -1.52 9.45
CA LEU A 39 -7.60 -0.65 9.19
C LEU A 39 -6.40 -1.46 8.68
N CYS A 40 -5.86 -1.05 7.54
CA CYS A 40 -4.68 -1.66 6.91
C CYS A 40 -3.76 -0.58 6.31
N VAL A 41 -2.50 -0.94 6.09
CA VAL A 41 -1.55 -0.08 5.40
C VAL A 41 -1.55 -0.46 3.92
N VAL A 42 -1.86 0.50 3.04
CA VAL A 42 -1.82 0.31 1.59
C VAL A 42 -0.58 1.01 1.05
N LYS A 43 0.22 0.29 0.28
CA LYS A 43 1.37 0.87 -0.41
C LYS A 43 1.09 0.91 -1.91
N GLN A 44 1.18 2.08 -2.49
CA GLN A 44 1.02 2.31 -3.91
C GLN A 44 2.40 2.41 -4.54
N LEU A 45 2.68 1.53 -5.49
CA LEU A 45 3.91 1.59 -6.26
C LEU A 45 3.82 2.74 -7.26
N VAL A 46 4.79 3.65 -7.21
CA VAL A 46 4.99 4.66 -8.26
C VAL A 46 6.12 4.15 -9.15
N LEU A 47 5.80 3.88 -10.42
CA LEU A 47 6.80 3.41 -11.37
C LEU A 47 7.63 4.60 -11.88
N PRO A 48 8.97 4.49 -11.91
CA PRO A 48 9.80 5.48 -12.57
C PRO A 48 9.65 5.38 -14.09
N THR A 49 9.89 6.50 -14.77
CA THR A 49 9.86 6.57 -16.24
C THR A 49 10.97 5.75 -16.89
N GLU A 50 12.09 5.58 -16.18
CA GLU A 50 13.26 4.82 -16.64
C GLU A 50 13.02 3.30 -16.56
N PRO A 51 13.00 2.56 -17.69
CA PRO A 51 12.68 1.12 -17.71
C PRO A 51 13.61 0.28 -16.84
N GLN A 52 14.88 0.65 -16.82
CA GLN A 52 15.93 0.03 -16.02
C GLN A 52 15.73 0.18 -14.49
N LEU A 53 14.98 1.20 -14.06
CA LEU A 53 14.66 1.43 -12.65
C LEU A 53 13.34 0.78 -12.24
N ILE A 54 12.46 0.44 -13.18
CA ILE A 54 11.16 -0.21 -12.91
C ILE A 54 11.35 -1.53 -12.17
N GLN A 55 12.26 -2.40 -12.65
CA GLN A 55 12.47 -3.71 -12.04
C GLN A 55 13.03 -3.58 -10.61
N LYS A 56 14.00 -2.69 -10.41
CA LYS A 56 14.58 -2.40 -9.09
C LYS A 56 13.54 -1.83 -8.12
N THR A 57 12.69 -0.91 -8.58
CA THR A 57 11.62 -0.30 -7.78
C THR A 57 10.59 -1.34 -7.37
N ARG A 58 10.19 -2.24 -8.28
CA ARG A 58 9.31 -3.38 -7.97
C ARG A 58 9.93 -4.32 -6.93
N GLN A 59 11.22 -4.61 -7.03
CA GLN A 59 11.91 -5.49 -6.08
C GLN A 59 11.98 -4.87 -4.68
N LEU A 60 12.37 -3.59 -4.59
CA LEU A 60 12.40 -2.83 -3.34
C LEU A 60 11.00 -2.77 -2.70
N PHE A 61 9.98 -2.48 -3.51
CA PHE A 61 8.59 -2.46 -3.07
C PHE A 61 8.15 -3.79 -2.46
N ARG A 62 8.41 -4.91 -3.16
CA ARG A 62 8.07 -6.25 -2.66
C ARG A 62 8.81 -6.60 -1.38
N SER A 63 10.10 -6.31 -1.31
CA SER A 63 10.93 -6.63 -0.14
C SER A 63 10.46 -5.88 1.12
N GLU A 64 10.04 -4.63 0.97
CA GLU A 64 9.49 -3.84 2.08
C GLU A 64 8.11 -4.35 2.52
N ALA A 65 7.24 -4.72 1.57
CA ALA A 65 5.94 -5.32 1.87
C ALA A 65 6.06 -6.67 2.59
N GLU A 66 7.02 -7.52 2.21
CA GLU A 66 7.31 -8.78 2.90
C GLU A 66 7.85 -8.56 4.32
N SER A 67 8.69 -7.54 4.51
CA SER A 67 9.20 -7.17 5.83
C SER A 67 8.07 -6.71 6.76
N LEU A 68 7.09 -5.97 6.23
CA LEU A 68 5.89 -5.55 6.97
C LEU A 68 4.97 -6.73 7.34
N LYS A 69 4.84 -7.76 6.49
CA LYS A 69 4.07 -8.97 6.80
C LYS A 69 4.68 -9.79 7.95
N LYS A 70 6.01 -9.80 8.05
CA LYS A 70 6.74 -10.60 9.05
C LYS A 70 6.73 -9.97 10.45
N GLY A 71 6.45 -8.66 10.55
CA GLY A 71 6.21 -7.97 11.82
C GLY A 71 4.81 -8.25 12.35
N ASN A 72 4.67 -9.27 13.20
CA ASN A 72 3.44 -9.68 13.89
C ASN A 72 2.79 -8.53 14.69
N SER A 73 1.98 -7.72 14.02
CA SER A 73 1.02 -6.80 14.64
C SER A 73 -0.24 -6.78 13.78
N PRO A 74 -1.45 -6.92 14.36
CA PRO A 74 -2.70 -7.08 13.61
C PRO A 74 -3.10 -5.88 12.72
N ARG A 75 -2.29 -4.79 12.72
CA ARG A 75 -2.42 -3.62 11.84
C ARG A 75 -1.60 -3.69 10.54
N SER A 76 -0.74 -4.69 10.37
CA SER A 76 0.30 -4.71 9.31
C SER A 76 -0.07 -5.49 8.05
N GLN A 77 -1.33 -5.45 7.60
CA GLN A 77 -1.68 -6.00 6.29
C GLN A 77 -1.25 -5.04 5.17
N ALA A 78 0.03 -5.10 4.77
CA ALA A 78 0.53 -4.40 3.60
C ALA A 78 -0.04 -5.03 2.32
N ARG A 79 -0.79 -4.27 1.53
CA ARG A 79 -1.34 -4.72 0.24
C ARG A 79 -0.80 -3.89 -0.91
N GLU A 80 -0.23 -4.59 -1.89
CA GLU A 80 0.28 -4.00 -3.14
C GLU A 80 -0.89 -3.49 -3.98
N TYR A 81 -0.84 -2.21 -4.35
CA TYR A 81 -1.76 -1.59 -5.29
C TYR A 81 -0.99 -0.99 -6.46
N HIS A 82 -1.32 -1.45 -7.68
CA HIS A 82 -0.92 -0.80 -8.93
C HIS A 82 -2.11 0.02 -9.42
N PRO A 83 -2.00 1.35 -9.55
CA PRO A 83 -3.01 2.10 -10.30
C PRO A 83 -3.01 1.58 -11.73
N GLN A 84 -4.19 1.24 -12.26
CA GLN A 84 -4.38 1.01 -13.69
C GLN A 84 -4.32 2.35 -14.42
#